data_AF-A0A838YCP2-F1
#
_entry.id   AF-A0A838YCP2-F1
#
_cell.length_a   1.000
_cell.length_b   1.000
_cell.length_c   1.000
_cell.angle_alpha   90.00
_cell.angle_beta   90.00
_cell.angle_gamma   90.00
#
_symmetry.space_group_name_H-M   'P 1'
#
loop_
_entity.id
_entity.type
_entity.pdbx_description
1 polymer ?
#
loop_
_entity_poly.entity_id
_entity_poly.type
_entity_poly.pdbx_seq_one_letter_code
_entity_poly.pdbx_strand_id
1 'polypeptide(L)'
;MDTIYKDEYGDGHETFRAIRHSIIGISLDYALVFDDRVESWADFFNGRFKQILIPHFLKISALANEGDYSTIIVEDKRFLKNLEDQSASRLIEAASAVFDAREGAKGMQLMKKILKNHPNCTFTTAFSMQCSAFNISLLQSMISYSYMEWVCGQKTTRFSLENMHECEKLFYSEFPNFTDCLGKMLSENSGDLKLTA
;
A
#
# COMPACT_ATOMS: atom_id res chain seq x y z
N MET A 1 -9.82 13.37 17.32
CA MET A 1 -8.94 13.56 16.15
C MET A 1 -9.86 13.98 15.01
N ASP A 2 -9.65 15.16 14.44
CA ASP A 2 -10.39 15.57 13.24
C ASP A 2 -9.77 14.84 12.05
N THR A 3 -10.53 13.95 11.43
CA THR A 3 -10.13 13.21 10.23
C THR A 3 -9.92 14.22 9.10
N ILE A 4 -8.68 14.35 8.61
CA ILE A 4 -8.31 15.33 7.57
C ILE A 4 -9.00 15.01 6.23
N TYR A 5 -9.36 13.74 6.01
CA TYR A 5 -10.10 13.28 4.84
C TYR A 5 -11.30 12.45 5.30
N LYS A 6 -12.49 12.78 4.80
CA LYS A 6 -13.70 11.97 4.91
C LYS A 6 -14.05 11.48 3.51
N ASP A 7 -14.04 10.17 3.32
CA ASP A 7 -14.53 9.59 2.09
C ASP A 7 -16.05 9.49 2.14
N GLU A 8 -16.73 10.54 1.68
CA GLU A 8 -18.18 10.69 1.78
C GLU A 8 -18.95 9.56 1.08
N TYR A 9 -18.33 8.89 0.09
CA TYR A 9 -18.95 7.86 -0.73
C TYR A 9 -18.54 6.43 -0.37
N GLY A 10 -17.52 6.25 0.49
CA GLY A 10 -17.00 4.94 0.89
C GLY A 10 -16.33 4.14 -0.23
N ASP A 11 -16.18 4.72 -1.43
CA ASP A 11 -15.59 4.09 -2.61
C ASP A 11 -14.06 4.23 -2.67
N GLY A 12 -13.48 4.98 -1.73
CA GLY A 12 -12.06 5.20 -1.59
C GLY A 12 -11.53 6.41 -2.35
N HIS A 13 -12.35 7.20 -3.04
CA HIS A 13 -11.86 8.31 -3.85
C HIS A 13 -11.13 9.40 -3.04
N GLU A 14 -11.63 9.82 -1.88
CA GLU A 14 -10.92 10.82 -1.06
C GLU A 14 -9.65 10.24 -0.43
N THR A 15 -9.64 8.94 -0.19
CA THR A 15 -8.45 8.19 0.21
C THR A 15 -7.43 8.15 -0.93
N PHE A 16 -7.86 7.86 -2.16
CA PHE A 16 -7.02 7.99 -3.36
C PHE A 16 -6.51 9.40 -3.51
N ARG A 17 -7.26 10.45 -3.15
CA ARG A 17 -6.77 11.85 -3.16
C ARG A 17 -5.75 12.14 -2.07
N ALA A 18 -5.91 11.59 -0.87
CA ALA A 18 -4.97 11.72 0.23
C ALA A 18 -3.65 10.99 -0.07
N ILE A 19 -3.77 9.79 -0.62
CA ILE A 19 -2.65 8.97 -1.10
C ILE A 19 -2.06 9.59 -2.37
N ARG A 20 -2.84 10.19 -3.28
CA ARG A 20 -2.41 11.02 -4.44
C ARG A 20 -1.53 12.17 -4.00
N HIS A 21 -1.90 12.86 -2.92
CA HIS A 21 -1.04 13.88 -2.33
C HIS A 21 0.24 13.30 -1.72
N SER A 22 0.27 11.99 -1.38
CA SER A 22 1.45 11.28 -0.86
C SER A 22 2.33 10.68 -1.94
N ILE A 23 1.73 10.29 -3.07
CA ILE A 23 2.36 9.64 -4.21
C ILE A 23 3.26 10.62 -4.98
N ILE A 24 3.14 11.94 -4.75
CA ILE A 24 3.86 13.00 -5.49
C ILE A 24 5.39 12.79 -5.60
N GLY A 25 6.03 11.93 -4.78
CA GLY A 25 7.47 11.64 -4.90
C GLY A 25 7.88 10.19 -5.22
N ILE A 26 6.95 9.26 -5.48
CA ILE A 26 7.32 7.86 -5.72
C ILE A 26 7.49 7.61 -7.22
N SER A 27 8.68 7.91 -7.75
CA SER A 27 9.09 7.50 -9.10
C SER A 27 9.73 6.12 -9.02
N LEU A 28 8.92 5.07 -9.14
CA LEU A 28 9.44 3.71 -9.28
C LEU A 28 9.47 3.32 -10.74
N ASP A 29 10.62 2.83 -11.19
CA ASP A 29 10.82 2.46 -12.59
C ASP A 29 10.14 1.12 -12.96
N TYR A 30 9.67 0.35 -11.96
CA TYR A 30 9.06 -0.99 -12.12
C TYR A 30 8.04 -1.28 -11.02
N ALA A 31 7.17 -2.28 -11.24
CA ALA A 31 6.36 -2.85 -10.16
C ALA A 31 7.23 -3.47 -9.06
N LEU A 32 6.74 -3.35 -7.83
CA LEU A 32 7.51 -3.69 -6.64
C LEU A 32 7.57 -5.19 -6.44
N VAL A 33 6.44 -5.87 -6.67
CA VAL A 33 6.30 -7.32 -6.47
C VAL A 33 5.60 -8.05 -7.62
N PHE A 34 4.86 -7.33 -8.48
CA PHE A 34 4.20 -7.87 -9.67
C PHE A 34 5.03 -7.66 -10.96
N ASP A 35 4.93 -8.54 -11.95
CA ASP A 35 5.49 -8.35 -13.31
C ASP A 35 4.54 -8.92 -14.36
N ASP A 36 3.87 -8.04 -15.11
CA ASP A 36 2.86 -8.42 -16.11
C ASP A 36 3.40 -9.18 -17.32
N ARG A 37 4.72 -9.16 -17.51
CA ARG A 37 5.40 -9.92 -18.57
C ARG A 37 5.56 -11.38 -18.19
N VAL A 38 5.49 -11.69 -16.90
CA VAL A 38 5.81 -13.00 -16.33
C VAL A 38 4.58 -13.67 -15.74
N GLU A 39 3.67 -12.91 -15.11
CA GLU A 39 2.44 -13.42 -14.51
C GLU A 39 1.21 -12.59 -14.91
N SER A 40 0.06 -13.26 -15.03
CA SER A 40 -1.19 -12.56 -15.27
C SER A 40 -1.70 -11.89 -13.98
N TRP A 41 -2.50 -10.84 -14.10
CA TRP A 41 -3.13 -10.20 -12.95
C TRP A 41 -3.99 -11.16 -12.12
N ALA A 42 -4.71 -12.06 -12.79
CA ALA A 42 -5.52 -13.05 -12.10
C ALA A 42 -4.65 -13.98 -11.25
N ASP A 43 -3.50 -14.40 -11.77
CA ASP A 43 -2.57 -15.29 -11.05
C ASP A 43 -1.88 -14.54 -9.90
N PHE A 44 -1.47 -13.30 -10.11
CA PHE A 44 -0.91 -12.45 -9.04
C PHE A 44 -1.91 -12.26 -7.89
N PHE A 45 -3.14 -11.84 -8.20
CA PHE A 45 -4.17 -11.57 -7.21
C PHE A 45 -4.56 -12.83 -6.43
N ASN A 46 -4.75 -13.95 -7.11
CA ASN A 46 -5.13 -15.22 -6.46
C ASN A 46 -3.94 -15.96 -5.83
N GLY A 47 -2.71 -15.60 -6.20
CA GLY A 47 -1.47 -16.18 -5.71
C GLY A 47 -0.77 -15.26 -4.70
N ARG A 48 0.37 -14.68 -5.12
CA ARG A 48 1.29 -13.91 -4.28
C ARG A 48 0.58 -12.79 -3.51
N PHE A 49 -0.35 -12.08 -4.14
CA PHE A 49 -1.07 -11.00 -3.49
C PHE A 49 -1.95 -11.51 -2.33
N LYS A 50 -2.86 -12.45 -2.59
CA LYS A 50 -3.74 -13.02 -1.57
C LYS A 50 -2.99 -13.80 -0.49
N GLN A 51 -1.97 -14.56 -0.86
CA GLN A 51 -1.30 -15.49 0.05
C GLN A 51 -0.18 -14.84 0.87
N ILE A 52 0.46 -13.78 0.36
CA ILE A 52 1.66 -13.19 0.96
C ILE A 52 1.42 -11.72 1.32
N LEU A 53 0.96 -10.90 0.37
CA LEU A 53 0.87 -9.45 0.57
C LEU A 53 -0.29 -9.04 1.47
N ILE A 54 -1.49 -9.60 1.27
CA ILE A 54 -2.67 -9.30 2.11
C ILE A 54 -2.40 -9.62 3.59
N PRO A 55 -1.94 -10.83 3.96
CA PRO A 55 -1.67 -11.15 5.37
C PRO A 55 -0.61 -10.25 6.00
N HIS A 56 0.47 -9.94 5.26
CA HIS A 56 1.51 -9.03 5.75
C HIS A 56 0.96 -7.63 6.00
N PHE A 57 0.26 -7.07 5.02
CA PHE A 57 -0.35 -5.75 5.13
C PHE A 57 -1.34 -5.66 6.30
N LEU A 58 -2.22 -6.65 6.46
CA LEU A 58 -3.19 -6.71 7.57
C LEU A 58 -2.49 -6.66 8.92
N LYS A 59 -1.43 -7.46 9.07
CA LYS A 59 -0.67 -7.56 10.32
C LYS A 59 0.06 -6.27 10.64
N ILE A 60 0.74 -5.68 9.66
CA ILE A 60 1.42 -4.40 9.84
C ILE A 60 0.40 -3.29 10.12
N SER A 61 -0.73 -3.24 9.43
CA SER A 61 -1.78 -2.24 9.64
C SER A 61 -2.34 -2.31 11.07
N ALA A 62 -2.59 -3.51 11.59
CA ALA A 62 -3.00 -3.70 12.98
C ALA A 62 -1.94 -3.19 13.97
N LEU A 63 -0.69 -3.62 13.81
CA LEU A 63 0.42 -3.19 14.68
C LEU A 63 0.67 -1.68 14.60
N ALA A 64 0.50 -1.07 13.42
CA ALA A 64 0.64 0.37 13.23
C ALA A 64 -0.44 1.15 13.97
N ASN A 65 -1.68 0.66 13.95
CA ASN A 65 -2.78 1.24 14.71
C ASN A 65 -2.59 1.10 16.24
N GLU A 66 -1.97 0.01 16.69
CA GLU A 66 -1.61 -0.21 18.10
C GLU A 66 -0.36 0.58 18.54
N GLY A 67 0.43 1.08 17.57
CA GLY A 67 1.68 1.78 17.83
C GLY A 67 2.85 0.86 18.25
N ASP A 68 2.77 -0.44 17.99
CA ASP A 68 3.84 -1.40 18.30
C ASP A 68 4.90 -1.48 17.19
N TYR A 69 5.74 -0.45 17.13
CA TYR A 69 6.77 -0.33 16.11
C TYR A 69 7.86 -1.40 16.20
N SER A 70 8.15 -1.92 17.40
CA SER A 70 9.17 -2.95 17.59
C SER A 70 8.76 -4.24 16.89
N THR A 71 7.49 -4.63 17.04
CA THR A 71 6.93 -5.81 16.39
C THR A 71 6.78 -5.63 14.89
N ILE A 72 6.41 -4.43 14.42
CA ILE A 72 6.40 -4.09 12.97
C ILE A 72 7.76 -4.41 12.34
N ILE A 73 8.85 -3.93 12.94
CA ILE A 73 10.20 -4.14 12.38
C ILE A 73 10.58 -5.62 12.31
N VAL A 74 10.21 -6.41 13.33
CA VAL A 74 10.50 -7.85 13.36
C VAL A 74 9.72 -8.57 12.26
N GLU A 75 8.44 -8.25 12.11
CA GLU A 75 7.59 -8.87 11.09
C GLU A 75 8.06 -8.50 9.68
N ASP A 76 8.38 -7.22 9.47
CA ASP A 76 8.82 -6.72 8.17
C ASP A 76 10.13 -7.37 7.71
N LYS A 77 11.08 -7.55 8.64
CA LYS A 77 12.31 -8.30 8.37
C LYS A 77 12.06 -9.77 8.04
N ARG A 78 11.07 -10.39 8.69
CA ARG A 78 10.69 -11.78 8.40
C ARG A 78 10.08 -11.89 7.02
N PHE A 79 9.19 -10.96 6.67
CA PHE A 79 8.56 -10.88 5.37
C PHE A 79 9.59 -10.73 4.24
N LEU A 80 10.55 -9.81 4.36
CA LEU A 80 11.63 -9.62 3.38
C LEU A 80 12.45 -10.88 3.12
N LYS A 81 12.72 -11.70 4.14
CA LYS A 81 13.46 -12.96 3.98
C LYS A 81 12.72 -14.02 3.16
N ASN A 82 11.40 -13.88 3.03
CA ASN A 82 10.56 -14.81 2.29
C ASN A 82 10.31 -14.36 0.85
N LEU A 83 10.81 -13.18 0.45
CA LEU A 83 10.70 -12.66 -0.90
C LEU A 83 11.99 -12.90 -1.69
N GLU A 84 11.86 -12.92 -3.02
CA GLU A 84 13.00 -12.90 -3.92
C GLU A 84 13.80 -11.59 -3.76
N ASP A 85 15.13 -11.66 -3.84
CA ASP A 85 16.04 -10.54 -3.58
C ASP A 85 15.70 -9.28 -4.39
N GLN A 86 15.27 -9.45 -5.65
CA GLN A 86 14.90 -8.33 -6.51
C GLN A 86 13.62 -7.62 -6.02
N SER A 87 12.61 -8.38 -5.59
CA SER A 87 11.37 -7.84 -5.03
C SER A 87 11.64 -7.15 -3.69
N ALA A 88 12.46 -7.77 -2.84
CA ALA A 88 12.91 -7.19 -1.57
C ALA A 88 13.60 -5.83 -1.77
N SER A 89 14.52 -5.74 -2.73
CA SER A 89 15.22 -4.47 -3.03
C SER A 89 14.26 -3.38 -3.49
N ARG A 90 13.33 -3.71 -4.41
CA ARG A 90 12.34 -2.74 -4.92
C ARG A 90 11.42 -2.23 -3.83
N LEU A 91 10.97 -3.12 -2.93
CA LEU A 91 10.15 -2.72 -1.79
C LEU A 91 10.86 -1.75 -0.85
N ILE A 92 12.17 -1.90 -0.65
CA ILE A 92 12.97 -0.99 0.21
C ILE A 92 13.18 0.37 -0.46
N GLU A 93 13.48 0.38 -1.76
CA GLU A 93 13.63 1.62 -2.53
C GLU A 93 12.33 2.44 -2.54
N ALA A 94 11.21 1.76 -2.76
CA ALA A 94 9.88 2.35 -2.71
C ALA A 94 9.50 2.89 -1.34
N ALA A 95 9.86 2.18 -0.26
CA ALA A 95 9.66 2.68 1.09
C ALA A 95 10.41 4.01 1.31
N SER A 96 11.66 4.08 0.85
CA SER A 96 12.47 5.30 0.95
C SER A 96 11.80 6.46 0.23
N ALA A 97 11.29 6.23 -0.98
CA ALA A 97 10.55 7.24 -1.74
C ALA A 97 9.26 7.71 -1.04
N VAL A 98 8.50 6.79 -0.41
CA VAL A 98 7.31 7.13 0.39
C VAL A 98 7.68 8.07 1.55
N PHE A 99 8.76 7.76 2.25
CA PHE A 99 9.22 8.55 3.39
C PHE A 99 9.80 9.90 2.97
N ASP A 100 10.56 9.96 1.87
CA ASP A 100 11.17 11.18 1.35
C ASP A 100 10.14 12.13 0.75
N ALA A 101 9.11 11.61 0.08
CA ALA A 101 8.02 12.40 -0.51
C ALA A 101 7.19 13.18 0.53
N ARG A 102 7.38 12.92 1.84
CA ARG A 102 6.52 13.45 2.90
C ARG A 102 7.28 14.20 3.99
N GLU A 103 7.29 15.52 3.85
CA GLU A 103 7.66 16.50 4.88
C GLU A 103 6.39 17.15 5.46
N GLY A 104 6.17 17.07 6.79
CA GLY A 104 5.33 18.07 7.49
C GLY A 104 4.20 17.60 8.44
N ALA A 105 3.74 16.34 8.39
CA ALA A 105 2.67 15.87 9.29
C ALA A 105 3.21 15.19 10.57
N LYS A 106 2.49 15.27 11.71
CA LYS A 106 2.92 14.69 13.00
C LYS A 106 3.19 13.17 12.94
N GLY A 107 2.42 12.41 12.17
CA GLY A 107 2.67 10.97 11.94
C GLY A 107 3.94 10.69 11.12
N MET A 108 4.33 11.61 10.24
CA MET A 108 5.48 11.45 9.34
C MET A 108 6.83 11.64 10.07
N GLN A 109 6.88 12.48 11.11
CA GLN A 109 8.09 12.63 11.94
C GLN A 109 8.47 11.33 12.66
N LEU A 110 7.47 10.54 13.06
CA LEU A 110 7.68 9.23 13.66
C LEU A 110 8.18 8.22 12.62
N MET A 111 7.60 8.24 11.42
CA MET A 111 8.06 7.42 10.31
C MET A 111 9.51 7.73 9.91
N LYS A 112 9.91 9.01 9.90
CA LYS A 112 11.31 9.42 9.70
C LYS A 112 12.27 8.86 10.76
N LYS A 113 11.84 8.80 12.03
CA LYS A 113 12.65 8.17 13.11
C LYS A 113 12.80 6.67 12.88
N ILE A 114 11.74 6.01 12.44
CA ILE A 114 11.76 4.58 12.14
C ILE A 114 12.66 4.30 10.93
N LEU A 115 12.55 5.05 9.83
CA LEU A 115 13.45 4.92 8.69
C LEU A 115 14.92 5.14 9.08
N LYS A 116 15.22 6.20 9.85
CA LYS A 116 16.59 6.49 10.29
C LYS A 116 17.20 5.34 11.11
N ASN A 117 16.38 4.64 11.89
CA ASN A 117 16.82 3.52 12.72
C ASN A 117 16.75 2.17 11.99
N HIS A 118 15.96 2.09 10.91
CA HIS A 118 15.63 0.87 10.19
C HIS A 118 15.58 1.14 8.67
N PRO A 119 16.75 1.24 8.01
CA PRO A 119 16.85 1.59 6.59
C PRO A 119 16.28 0.52 5.64
N ASN A 120 15.96 -0.67 6.16
CA ASN A 120 15.43 -1.80 5.38
C ASN A 120 13.92 -1.97 5.57
N CYS A 121 13.20 -0.87 5.78
CA CYS A 121 11.73 -0.89 5.86
C CYS A 121 11.13 -1.20 4.48
N THR A 122 10.10 -2.02 4.41
CA THR A 122 9.40 -2.30 3.14
C THR A 122 8.37 -1.25 2.81
N PHE A 123 8.02 -1.20 1.52
CA PHE A 123 6.91 -0.40 1.02
C PHE A 123 5.60 -0.74 1.74
N THR A 124 5.28 -2.03 1.94
CA THR A 124 4.08 -2.45 2.68
C THR A 124 4.03 -1.84 4.07
N THR A 125 5.18 -1.81 4.76
CA THR A 125 5.29 -1.20 6.09
C THR A 125 5.15 0.32 6.05
N ALA A 126 5.92 0.99 5.19
CA ALA A 126 5.84 2.43 5.00
C ALA A 126 4.42 2.89 4.65
N PHE A 127 3.78 2.18 3.73
CA PHE A 127 2.45 2.48 3.24
C PHE A 127 1.37 2.24 4.29
N SER A 128 1.42 1.13 5.02
CA SER A 128 0.46 0.82 6.09
C SER A 128 0.54 1.84 7.23
N MET A 129 1.75 2.20 7.64
CA MET A 129 1.96 3.23 8.67
C MET A 129 1.48 4.60 8.22
N GLN A 130 1.69 4.95 6.94
CA GLN A 130 1.13 6.16 6.37
C GLN A 130 -0.39 6.14 6.42
N CYS A 131 -1.02 5.04 6.01
CA CYS A 131 -2.48 4.91 6.01
C CYS A 131 -3.05 5.05 7.43
N SER A 132 -2.43 4.38 8.40
CA SER A 132 -2.76 4.50 9.83
C SER A 132 -2.66 5.95 10.33
N ALA A 133 -1.59 6.67 9.98
CA ALA A 133 -1.40 8.06 10.38
C ALA A 133 -2.48 9.02 9.87
N PHE A 134 -3.14 8.68 8.76
CA PHE A 134 -4.25 9.44 8.19
C PHE A 134 -5.63 8.87 8.53
N ASN A 135 -5.70 7.81 9.35
CA ASN A 135 -6.93 7.06 9.66
C ASN A 135 -7.66 6.59 8.40
N ILE A 136 -6.91 6.15 7.39
CA ILE A 136 -7.48 5.59 6.17
C ILE A 136 -8.02 4.19 6.49
N SER A 137 -9.22 3.86 6.03
CA SER A 137 -9.80 2.54 6.26
C SER A 137 -8.96 1.44 5.58
N LEU A 138 -9.00 0.24 6.14
CA LEU A 138 -8.18 -0.89 5.68
C LEU A 138 -8.45 -1.26 4.22
N LEU A 139 -9.74 -1.32 3.83
CA LEU A 139 -10.14 -1.65 2.46
C LEU A 139 -9.59 -0.63 1.46
N GLN A 140 -9.74 0.66 1.74
CA GLN A 140 -9.28 1.71 0.83
C GLN A 140 -7.75 1.74 0.75
N SER A 141 -7.06 1.48 1.86
CA SER A 141 -5.60 1.35 1.88
C SER A 141 -5.13 0.20 1.00
N MET A 142 -5.80 -0.96 1.06
CA MET A 142 -5.49 -2.12 0.23
C MET A 142 -5.79 -1.89 -1.25
N ILE A 143 -6.91 -1.21 -1.56
CA ILE A 143 -7.26 -0.81 -2.92
C ILE A 143 -6.15 0.08 -3.51
N SER A 144 -5.70 1.09 -2.78
CA SER A 144 -4.63 1.97 -3.25
C SER A 144 -3.28 1.26 -3.39
N TYR A 145 -2.94 0.34 -2.48
CA TYR A 145 -1.75 -0.50 -2.62
C TYR A 145 -1.80 -1.32 -3.91
N SER A 146 -2.94 -1.96 -4.18
CA SER A 146 -3.14 -2.78 -5.39
C SER A 146 -3.08 -1.97 -6.67
N TYR A 147 -3.67 -0.78 -6.65
CA TYR A 147 -3.60 0.16 -7.76
C TYR A 147 -2.15 0.56 -8.06
N MET A 148 -1.32 0.77 -7.03
CA MET A 148 0.11 1.07 -7.21
C MET A 148 0.87 -0.08 -7.87
N GLU A 149 0.65 -1.32 -7.44
CA GLU A 149 1.20 -2.49 -8.16
C GLU A 149 0.72 -2.51 -9.61
N TRP A 150 -0.55 -2.15 -9.86
CA TRP A 150 -1.10 -2.14 -11.22
C TRP A 150 -0.47 -1.13 -12.15
N VAL A 151 -0.43 0.11 -11.68
CA VAL A 151 0.23 1.24 -12.31
C VAL A 151 1.67 0.90 -12.67
N CYS A 152 2.46 0.42 -11.71
CA CYS A 152 3.88 0.15 -11.90
C CYS A 152 4.16 -1.12 -12.73
N GLY A 153 3.23 -2.07 -12.76
CA GLY A 153 3.36 -3.32 -13.50
C GLY A 153 3.11 -3.15 -14.99
N GLN A 154 2.00 -2.47 -15.33
CA GLN A 154 1.57 -2.28 -16.72
C GLN A 154 2.32 -1.16 -17.43
N LYS A 155 2.73 -0.11 -16.70
CA LYS A 155 3.39 1.05 -17.29
C LYS A 155 4.65 1.35 -16.49
N THR A 156 5.79 0.94 -17.02
CA THR A 156 7.15 1.34 -16.56
C THR A 156 7.42 2.85 -16.76
N THR A 157 6.40 3.70 -16.65
CA THR A 157 6.40 5.11 -17.02
C THR A 157 6.13 5.95 -15.78
N ARG A 158 6.87 7.05 -15.62
CA ARG A 158 6.58 8.06 -14.61
C ARG A 158 5.16 8.59 -14.77
N PHE A 159 4.37 8.48 -13.71
CA PHE A 159 2.99 8.99 -13.71
C PHE A 159 2.97 10.49 -13.43
N SER A 160 2.45 11.26 -14.38
CA SER A 160 2.08 12.65 -14.10
C SER A 160 0.81 12.68 -13.25
N LEU A 161 0.82 13.50 -12.20
CA LEU A 161 -0.33 13.73 -11.31
C LEU A 161 -1.58 14.18 -12.06
N GLU A 162 -1.40 14.78 -13.24
CA GLU A 162 -2.47 15.31 -14.09
C GLU A 162 -3.36 14.21 -14.70
N ASN A 163 -2.86 12.97 -14.83
CA ASN A 163 -3.56 11.87 -15.53
C ASN A 163 -4.00 10.72 -14.62
N MET A 164 -3.88 10.88 -13.29
CA MET A 164 -4.17 9.81 -12.33
C MET A 164 -5.65 9.39 -12.34
N HIS A 165 -6.57 10.35 -12.50
CA HIS A 165 -8.01 10.07 -12.56
C HIS A 165 -8.39 9.18 -13.75
N GLU A 166 -7.76 9.37 -14.90
CA GLU A 166 -8.00 8.52 -16.08
C GLU A 166 -7.41 7.12 -15.88
N CYS A 167 -6.33 7.00 -15.10
CA CYS A 167 -5.75 5.71 -14.75
C CYS A 167 -6.62 4.96 -13.72
N GLU A 168 -7.21 5.65 -12.74
CA GLU A 168 -8.19 5.07 -11.82
C GLU A 168 -9.41 4.53 -12.58
N LYS A 169 -9.96 5.33 -13.52
CA LYS A 169 -11.05 4.88 -14.40
C LYS A 169 -10.66 3.63 -15.19
N LEU A 170 -9.47 3.63 -15.78
CA LEU A 170 -8.98 2.50 -16.56
C LEU A 170 -8.86 1.25 -15.67
N PHE A 171 -8.27 1.39 -14.48
CA PHE A 171 -8.17 0.30 -13.51
C PHE A 171 -9.53 -0.28 -13.13
N TYR A 172 -10.50 0.57 -12.77
CA TYR A 172 -11.86 0.12 -12.45
C TYR A 172 -12.60 -0.48 -13.65
N SER A 173 -12.28 -0.04 -14.87
CA SER A 173 -12.85 -0.61 -16.09
C SER A 173 -12.25 -1.98 -16.44
N GLU A 174 -10.97 -2.20 -16.16
CA GLU A 174 -10.27 -3.46 -16.37
C GLU A 174 -10.60 -4.49 -15.28
N PHE A 175 -10.85 -4.03 -14.06
CA PHE A 175 -11.24 -4.84 -12.91
C PHE A 175 -12.62 -4.43 -12.38
N PRO A 176 -13.70 -4.68 -13.14
CA PRO A 176 -15.04 -4.44 -12.63
C PRO A 176 -15.29 -5.30 -11.39
N ASN A 177 -15.86 -4.69 -10.33
CA ASN A 177 -16.05 -5.28 -9.00
C ASN A 177 -14.76 -5.47 -8.17
N PHE A 178 -13.66 -4.79 -8.51
CA PHE A 178 -12.41 -4.87 -7.76
C PHE A 178 -12.56 -4.63 -6.25
N THR A 179 -13.29 -3.57 -5.88
CA THR A 179 -13.57 -3.21 -4.49
C THR A 179 -14.27 -4.35 -3.74
N ASP A 180 -15.29 -4.97 -4.34
CA ASP A 180 -16.03 -6.07 -3.72
C ASP A 180 -15.15 -7.33 -3.59
N CYS A 181 -14.37 -7.63 -4.62
CA CYS A 181 -13.42 -8.75 -4.61
C CYS A 181 -12.37 -8.57 -3.52
N LEU A 182 -11.76 -7.40 -3.39
CA LEU A 182 -10.83 -7.10 -2.30
C LEU A 182 -11.51 -7.11 -0.95
N GLY A 183 -12.71 -6.53 -0.82
CA GLY A 183 -13.48 -6.55 0.42
C GLY A 183 -13.74 -7.98 0.90
N LYS A 184 -14.12 -8.86 -0.03
CA LYS A 184 -14.27 -10.29 0.24
C LYS A 184 -12.94 -10.93 0.63
N MET A 185 -11.87 -10.72 -0.14
CA MET A 185 -10.55 -11.28 0.18
C MET A 185 -10.05 -10.82 1.56
N LEU A 186 -10.25 -9.55 1.91
CA LEU A 186 -9.91 -9.03 3.23
C LEU A 186 -10.72 -9.71 4.31
N SER A 187 -12.04 -9.85 4.14
CA SER A 187 -12.88 -10.54 5.12
C SER A 187 -12.49 -12.01 5.34
N GLU A 188 -12.02 -12.68 4.30
CA GLU A 188 -11.54 -14.07 4.37
C GLU A 188 -10.20 -14.19 5.11
N ASN A 189 -9.37 -13.14 5.09
CA ASN A 189 -8.02 -13.13 5.66
C ASN A 189 -7.91 -12.36 6.99
N SER A 190 -8.89 -11.52 7.33
CA SER A 190 -8.87 -10.68 8.53
C SER A 190 -9.28 -11.42 9.79
N GLY A 191 -9.92 -12.59 9.69
CA GLY A 191 -10.56 -13.23 10.85
C GLY A 191 -11.55 -12.26 11.52
N ASP A 192 -11.55 -12.18 12.86
CA ASP A 192 -12.42 -11.29 13.66
C ASP A 192 -12.03 -9.80 13.65
N LEU A 193 -11.00 -9.38 12.89
CA LEU A 193 -10.69 -7.95 12.74
C LEU A 193 -11.85 -7.26 12.02
N LYS A 194 -12.65 -6.51 12.78
CA LYS A 194 -13.75 -5.70 12.24
C LYS A 194 -13.19 -4.76 11.17
N LEU A 195 -13.54 -5.04 9.93
CA LEU A 195 -13.52 -4.08 8.83
C LEU A 195 -14.51 -2.97 9.20
N THR A 196 -14.06 -1.99 9.97
CA THR A 196 -14.90 -0.83 10.25
C THR A 196 -15.03 -0.03 8.96
N ALA A 197 -16.29 0.15 8.56
CA ALA A 197 -16.73 1.06 7.51
C ALA A 197 -16.28 2.51 7.76
#